data_AF-A0A4Q2U3P2-F1
#
_entry.id   AF-A0A4Q2U3P2-F1
#
_cell.length_a   1.000
_cell.length_b   1.000
_cell.length_c   1.000
_cell.angle_alpha   90.00
_cell.angle_beta   90.00
_cell.angle_gamma   90.00
#
_symmetry.space_group_name_H-M   'P 1'
#
loop_
_entity.id
_entity.type
_entity.pdbx_description
1 polymer ?
#
loop_
_entity_poly.entity_id
_entity_poly.type
_entity_poly.pdbx_seq_one_letter_code
_entity_poly.pdbx_strand_id
1 'polypeptide(L)'
;MRDLPIGALSERTGVKVPTIRYYEQAGLMPQAARTEANRRTYSTQDVDRLRFIRHARELGFEVDAIRQLLGLADQPDRSCAEADVIARVHLREIESKLARLTALQAEVQRMIDECAHGRVGDCRVIQVLADHGQCVSDAH
;
A
#
# COMPACT_ATOMS: atom_id res chain seq x y z
N MET A 1 -6.35 -30.31 -2.88
CA MET A 1 -7.11 -30.36 -4.13
C MET A 1 -6.98 -29.01 -4.83
N ARG A 2 -6.69 -28.98 -6.15
CA ARG A 2 -6.53 -27.75 -6.95
C ARG A 2 -7.62 -27.70 -8.03
N ASP A 3 -8.80 -27.32 -7.61
CA ASP A 3 -10.04 -27.35 -8.39
C ASP A 3 -10.76 -26.00 -8.41
N LEU A 4 -10.25 -25.00 -7.69
CA LEU A 4 -10.88 -23.69 -7.59
C LEU A 4 -10.61 -22.85 -8.86
N PRO A 5 -11.63 -22.46 -9.64
CA PRO A 5 -11.44 -21.58 -10.79
C PRO A 5 -11.11 -20.14 -10.35
N ILE A 6 -10.47 -19.37 -11.23
CA ILE A 6 -10.04 -17.99 -10.94
C ILE A 6 -11.19 -17.05 -10.52
N GLY A 7 -12.40 -17.27 -11.04
CA GLY A 7 -13.58 -16.49 -10.66
C GLY A 7 -13.97 -16.73 -9.21
N ALA A 8 -14.07 -18.00 -8.79
CA ALA A 8 -14.35 -18.36 -7.41
C ALA A 8 -13.22 -17.93 -6.46
N LEU A 9 -11.95 -17.96 -6.90
CA LEU A 9 -10.84 -17.40 -6.13
C LEU A 9 -11.00 -15.89 -5.92
N SER A 10 -11.39 -15.16 -6.96
CA SER A 10 -11.64 -13.72 -6.89
C SER A 10 -12.74 -13.39 -5.89
N GLU A 11 -13.86 -14.11 -5.94
CA GLU A 11 -14.98 -13.92 -5.00
C GLU A 11 -14.58 -14.21 -3.55
N ARG A 12 -13.86 -15.31 -3.30
CA ARG A 12 -13.45 -15.72 -1.94
C ARG A 12 -12.42 -14.81 -1.29
N THR A 13 -11.60 -14.14 -2.10
CA THR A 13 -10.50 -13.28 -1.62
C THR A 13 -10.84 -11.80 -1.67
N GLY A 14 -11.83 -11.42 -2.49
CA GLY A 14 -12.14 -10.04 -2.84
C GLY A 14 -11.11 -9.41 -3.79
N VAL A 15 -10.14 -10.19 -4.29
CA VAL A 15 -9.11 -9.70 -5.22
C VAL A 15 -9.61 -9.87 -6.65
N LYS A 16 -9.59 -8.81 -7.45
CA LYS A 16 -10.08 -8.85 -8.83
C LYS A 16 -9.22 -9.78 -9.69
N VAL A 17 -9.85 -10.48 -10.65
CA VAL A 17 -9.15 -11.41 -11.58
C VAL A 17 -7.91 -10.80 -12.26
N PRO A 18 -7.93 -9.56 -12.79
CA PRO A 18 -6.73 -8.95 -13.37
C PRO A 18 -5.60 -8.79 -12.36
N THR A 19 -5.92 -8.47 -11.10
CA THR A 19 -4.97 -8.32 -10.01
C THR A 19 -4.36 -9.67 -9.60
N ILE A 20 -5.16 -10.75 -9.58
CA ILE A 20 -4.65 -12.11 -9.35
C ILE A 20 -3.61 -12.46 -10.43
N ARG A 21 -3.92 -12.20 -11.71
CA ARG A 21 -2.98 -12.43 -12.82
C ARG A 21 -1.72 -11.58 -12.71
N TYR A 22 -1.86 -10.33 -12.29
CA TYR A 22 -0.73 -9.46 -12.00
C TYR A 22 0.16 -10.04 -10.90
N TYR A 23 -0.42 -10.55 -9.81
CA TYR A 23 0.36 -11.19 -8.73
C TYR A 23 1.06 -12.48 -9.18
N GLU A 24 0.48 -13.25 -10.11
CA GLU A 24 1.19 -14.37 -10.76
C GLU A 24 2.41 -13.86 -11.56
N GLN A 25 2.22 -12.82 -12.38
CA GLN A 25 3.29 -12.24 -13.20
C GLN A 25 4.40 -11.60 -12.36
N ALA A 26 4.03 -10.94 -11.27
CA ALA A 26 4.96 -10.33 -10.33
C ALA A 26 5.69 -11.39 -9.47
N GLY A 27 5.31 -12.67 -9.54
CA GLY A 27 5.90 -13.74 -8.74
C GLY A 27 5.47 -13.76 -7.28
N LEU A 28 4.41 -13.04 -6.94
CA LEU A 28 3.81 -13.08 -5.59
C LEU A 28 2.93 -14.31 -5.41
N MET A 29 2.31 -14.81 -6.49
CA MET A 29 1.56 -16.06 -6.52
C MET A 29 2.32 -17.10 -7.35
N PRO A 30 2.28 -18.39 -6.97
CA PRO A 30 2.79 -19.44 -7.85
C PRO A 30 2.00 -19.46 -9.16
N GLN A 31 2.64 -19.90 -10.25
CA GLN A 31 1.95 -20.09 -11.51
C GLN A 31 0.81 -21.09 -11.33
N ALA A 32 -0.42 -20.68 -11.67
CA ALA A 32 -1.60 -21.53 -11.52
C ALA A 32 -1.45 -22.84 -12.31
N ALA A 33 -1.88 -23.93 -11.67
CA ALA A 33 -2.09 -25.19 -12.36
C ALA A 33 -3.17 -25.01 -13.43
N ARG A 34 -3.16 -25.89 -14.44
CA ARG A 34 -4.15 -25.87 -15.51
C ARG A 34 -4.84 -27.21 -15.63
N THR A 35 -6.14 -27.17 -15.90
CA THR A 35 -6.90 -28.36 -16.31
C THR A 35 -6.56 -28.76 -17.74
N GLU A 36 -7.00 -29.95 -18.16
CA GLU A 36 -6.92 -30.39 -19.56
C GLU A 36 -7.60 -29.42 -20.53
N ALA A 37 -8.70 -28.79 -20.10
CA ALA A 37 -9.38 -27.71 -20.83
C ALA A 37 -8.64 -26.35 -20.76
N ASN A 38 -7.37 -26.34 -20.34
CA ASN A 38 -6.49 -25.18 -20.23
C ASN A 38 -6.99 -24.06 -19.28
N ARG A 39 -7.86 -24.39 -18.32
CA ARG A 39 -8.38 -23.42 -17.32
C ARG A 39 -7.48 -23.39 -16.11
N ARG A 40 -7.18 -22.19 -15.58
CA ARG A 40 -6.40 -22.01 -14.34
C ARG A 40 -7.17 -22.57 -13.14
N THR A 41 -6.48 -23.32 -12.29
CA THR A 41 -7.00 -23.83 -11.02
C THR A 41 -6.08 -23.49 -9.86
N TYR A 42 -6.72 -23.28 -8.71
CA TYR A 42 -6.09 -22.85 -7.47
C TYR A 42 -6.53 -23.77 -6.32
N SER A 43 -5.78 -23.70 -5.24
CA SER A 43 -6.02 -24.40 -3.98
C SER A 43 -6.53 -23.46 -2.91
N THR A 44 -6.92 -24.01 -1.76
CA THR A 44 -7.16 -23.23 -0.54
C THR A 44 -5.93 -22.46 -0.06
N GLN A 45 -4.73 -23.00 -0.24
CA GLN A 45 -3.49 -22.31 0.12
C GLN A 45 -3.28 -21.02 -0.69
N ASP A 46 -3.71 -21.02 -1.95
CA ASP A 46 -3.70 -19.83 -2.81
C ASP A 46 -4.68 -18.75 -2.32
N VAL A 47 -5.79 -19.15 -1.70
CA VAL A 47 -6.75 -18.23 -1.06
C VAL A 47 -6.10 -17.51 0.11
N ASP A 48 -5.43 -18.26 0.99
CA ASP A 48 -4.79 -17.71 2.19
C ASP A 48 -3.60 -16.81 1.80
N ARG A 49 -2.84 -17.20 0.78
CA ARG A 49 -1.77 -16.37 0.22
C ARG A 49 -2.28 -15.05 -0.36
N LEU A 50 -3.40 -15.07 -1.11
CA LEU A 50 -4.00 -13.84 -1.62
C LEU A 50 -4.56 -12.94 -0.52
N ARG A 51 -5.11 -13.52 0.55
CA ARG A 51 -5.55 -12.77 1.73
C ARG A 51 -4.37 -12.10 2.43
N PHE A 52 -3.25 -12.81 2.56
CA PHE A 52 -2.00 -12.25 3.08
C PHE A 52 -1.53 -11.05 2.24
N ILE A 53 -1.43 -11.22 0.91
CA ILE A 53 -1.01 -10.15 -0.01
C ILE A 53 -1.93 -8.94 0.11
N ARG A 54 -3.25 -9.18 0.09
CA ARG A 54 -4.25 -8.12 0.19
C ARG A 54 -4.10 -7.35 1.51
N HIS A 55 -3.99 -8.05 2.63
CA HIS A 55 -3.83 -7.42 3.94
C HIS A 55 -2.54 -6.60 4.03
N ALA A 56 -1.43 -7.13 3.52
CA ALA A 56 -0.17 -6.40 3.50
C ALA A 56 -0.24 -5.13 2.62
N ARG A 57 -0.95 -5.17 1.47
CA ARG A 57 -1.21 -3.98 0.66
C ARG A 57 -2.11 -2.96 1.37
N GLU A 58 -3.12 -3.41 2.11
CA GLU A 58 -3.98 -2.54 2.93
C GLU A 58 -3.18 -1.81 4.02
N LEU A 59 -2.15 -2.46 4.58
CA LEU A 59 -1.21 -1.86 5.53
C LEU A 59 -0.14 -0.97 4.86
N GLY A 60 -0.15 -0.87 3.53
CA GLY A 60 0.75 -0.01 2.77
C GLY A 60 2.12 -0.62 2.44
N PHE A 61 2.33 -1.92 2.66
CA PHE A 61 3.59 -2.55 2.27
C PHE A 61 3.76 -2.59 0.75
N GLU A 62 4.97 -2.30 0.29
CA GLU A 62 5.32 -2.41 -1.11
C GLU A 62 5.51 -3.86 -1.57
N VAL A 63 5.38 -4.07 -2.89
CA VAL A 63 5.42 -5.41 -3.51
C VAL A 63 6.67 -6.20 -3.11
N ASP A 64 7.82 -5.56 -3.01
CA ASP A 64 9.08 -6.22 -2.66
C ASP A 64 9.12 -6.64 -1.19
N ALA A 65 8.60 -5.81 -0.27
CA ALA A 65 8.46 -6.19 1.14
C ALA A 65 7.47 -7.36 1.30
N ILE A 66 6.36 -7.34 0.57
CA ILE A 66 5.38 -8.43 0.57
C ILE A 66 6.02 -9.74 0.08
N ARG A 67 6.86 -9.69 -0.96
CA ARG A 67 7.58 -10.87 -1.46
C ARG A 67 8.48 -11.48 -0.39
N GLN A 68 9.23 -10.66 0.34
CA GLN A 68 10.10 -11.12 1.42
C GLN A 68 9.27 -11.74 2.56
N LEU A 69 8.21 -11.06 2.99
CA LEU A 69 7.30 -11.55 4.03
C LEU A 69 6.62 -12.87 3.64
N LEU A 70 6.21 -13.03 2.38
CA LEU A 70 5.69 -14.30 1.87
C LEU A 70 6.74 -15.41 1.92
N GLY A 71 7.98 -15.13 1.53
CA GLY A 71 9.07 -16.10 1.60
C GLY A 71 9.36 -16.58 3.03
N LEU A 72 9.18 -15.69 4.02
CA LEU A 72 9.25 -16.04 5.44
C LEU A 72 8.04 -16.86 5.89
N ALA A 73 6.84 -16.47 5.48
CA ALA A 73 5.61 -17.19 5.82
C ALA A 73 5.58 -18.63 5.26
N ASP A 74 6.26 -18.87 4.13
CA ASP A 74 6.43 -20.20 3.54
C ASP A 74 7.41 -21.09 4.35
N GLN A 75 8.11 -20.55 5.36
CA GLN A 75 9.14 -21.22 6.16
C GLN A 75 8.90 -21.02 7.68
N PRO A 76 7.86 -21.65 8.27
CA PRO A 76 7.38 -21.34 9.62
C PRO A 76 8.38 -21.62 10.75
N ASP A 77 9.36 -22.49 10.52
CA ASP A 77 10.41 -22.82 11.51
C ASP A 77 11.57 -21.80 11.52
N ARG A 78 11.59 -20.83 10.60
CA ARG A 78 12.63 -19.79 10.57
C ARG A 78 12.35 -18.68 11.59
N SER A 79 13.43 -18.02 12.00
CA SER A 79 13.34 -16.81 12.82
C SER A 79 12.54 -15.71 12.13
N CYS A 80 11.65 -15.06 12.87
CA CYS A 80 10.89 -13.91 12.42
C CYS A 80 11.65 -12.57 12.48
N ALA A 81 12.94 -12.58 12.82
CA ALA A 81 13.74 -11.36 12.95
C ALA A 81 13.74 -10.50 11.66
N GLU A 82 13.78 -11.13 10.49
CA GLU A 82 13.72 -10.43 9.20
C GLU A 82 12.35 -9.76 8.99
N ALA A 83 11.25 -10.39 9.42
CA ALA A 83 9.91 -9.79 9.36
C ALA A 83 9.79 -8.58 10.31
N ASP A 84 10.37 -8.64 11.51
CA ASP A 84 10.42 -7.50 12.44
C ASP A 84 11.18 -6.31 11.85
N VAL A 85 12.33 -6.56 11.19
CA VAL A 85 13.09 -5.51 10.50
C VAL A 85 12.26 -4.85 9.39
N ILE A 86 11.60 -5.63 8.55
CA ILE A 86 10.72 -5.12 7.48
C ILE A 86 9.61 -4.24 8.06
N ALA A 87 8.94 -4.71 9.12
CA ALA A 87 7.87 -3.96 9.78
C ALA A 87 8.37 -2.64 10.39
N ARG A 88 9.57 -2.62 11.01
CA ARG A 88 10.15 -1.40 11.58
C ARG A 88 10.59 -0.38 10.53
N VAL A 89 11.07 -0.84 9.37
CA VAL A 89 11.37 0.06 8.24
C VAL A 89 10.09 0.73 7.77
N HIS A 90 9.04 -0.06 7.53
CA HIS A 90 7.74 0.46 7.10
C HIS A 90 7.11 1.42 8.11
N LEU A 91 7.21 1.11 9.41
CA LEU A 91 6.74 2.00 10.47
C LEU A 91 7.44 3.37 10.41
N ARG A 92 8.76 3.41 10.24
CA ARG A 92 9.52 4.67 10.14
C ARG A 92 9.12 5.48 8.91
N GLU A 93 8.81 4.82 7.78
CA GLU A 93 8.30 5.49 6.58
C GLU A 93 6.91 6.11 6.83
N ILE A 94 6.03 5.39 7.51
CA ILE A 94 4.71 5.89 7.93
C ILE A 94 4.87 7.11 8.85
N GLU A 95 5.72 7.01 9.89
CA GLU A 95 5.97 8.10 10.84
C GLU A 95 6.54 9.34 10.15
N SER A 96 7.48 9.17 9.22
CA SER A 96 8.03 10.26 8.41
C SER A 96 6.98 10.93 7.54
N LYS A 97 6.11 10.13 6.90
CA LYS A 97 5.00 10.66 6.08
C LYS A 97 3.97 11.40 6.93
N LEU A 98 3.64 10.88 8.11
CA LEU A 98 2.74 11.55 9.06
C LEU A 98 3.32 12.90 9.48
N ALA A 99 4.60 12.96 9.85
CA ALA A 99 5.25 14.22 10.24
C ALA A 99 5.16 15.29 9.13
N ARG A 100 5.44 14.92 7.87
CA ARG A 100 5.29 15.82 6.72
C ARG A 100 3.84 16.26 6.50
N LEU A 101 2.89 15.32 6.51
CA LEU A 101 1.48 15.62 6.30
C LEU A 101 0.92 16.51 7.43
N THR A 102 1.36 16.33 8.67
CA THR A 102 1.00 17.22 9.80
C THR A 102 1.59 18.61 9.62
N ALA A 103 2.84 18.74 9.16
CA ALA A 103 3.44 20.03 8.88
C ALA A 103 2.70 20.77 7.74
N LEU A 104 2.37 20.06 6.66
CA LEU A 104 1.59 20.60 5.54
C LEU A 104 0.18 21.00 5.97
N GLN A 105 -0.49 20.17 6.78
CA GLN A 105 -1.80 20.48 7.33
C GLN A 105 -1.77 21.78 8.14
N ALA A 106 -0.75 21.96 8.99
CA ALA A 106 -0.59 23.17 9.79
C ALA A 106 -0.37 24.42 8.93
N GLU A 107 0.40 24.31 7.84
CA GLU A 107 0.59 25.41 6.88
C GLU A 107 -0.74 25.80 6.21
N VAL A 108 -1.46 24.82 5.66
CA VAL A 108 -2.75 25.07 5.00
C VAL A 108 -3.76 25.64 5.98
N GLN A 109 -3.79 25.17 7.23
CA GLN A 109 -4.68 25.71 8.26
C GLN A 109 -4.38 27.17 8.56
N ARG A 110 -3.10 27.57 8.69
CA ARG A 110 -2.73 28.98 8.88
C ARG A 110 -3.17 29.86 7.71
N MET A 111 -2.97 29.40 6.49
CA MET A 111 -3.40 30.15 5.30
C MET A 111 -4.90 30.41 5.31
N ILE A 112 -5.70 29.47 5.82
CA ILE A 112 -7.16 29.60 5.97
C ILE A 112 -7.50 30.56 7.12
N ASP A 113 -6.88 30.40 8.29
CA ASP A 113 -7.16 31.20 9.49
C ASP A 113 -6.78 32.68 9.32
N GLU A 114 -5.71 32.96 8.58
CA GLU A 114 -5.23 34.31 8.28
C GLU A 114 -5.95 34.95 7.07
N CYS A 115 -6.88 34.23 6.43
CA CYS A 115 -7.64 34.77 5.32
C CYS A 115 -8.75 35.71 5.81
N ALA A 116 -8.61 37.01 5.54
CA ALA A 116 -9.58 38.04 5.92
C ALA A 116 -10.88 38.05 5.07
N HIS A 117 -11.03 37.14 4.09
CA HIS A 117 -12.19 37.05 3.18
C HIS A 117 -12.55 38.37 2.46
N GLY A 118 -11.56 39.22 2.20
CA GLY A 118 -11.70 40.50 1.52
C GLY A 118 -11.41 40.43 0.01
N ARG A 119 -10.59 41.36 -0.49
CA ARG A 119 -10.16 41.35 -1.91
C ARG A 119 -9.04 40.35 -2.13
N VAL A 120 -8.98 39.80 -3.34
CA VAL A 120 -7.96 38.84 -3.80
C VAL A 120 -6.53 39.37 -3.62
N GLY A 121 -6.30 40.68 -3.80
CA GLY A 121 -4.99 41.30 -3.58
C GLY A 121 -4.50 41.24 -2.13
N ASP A 122 -5.44 41.13 -1.18
CA ASP A 122 -5.18 41.05 0.26
C ASP A 122 -5.31 39.59 0.77
N CYS A 123 -5.44 38.62 -0.13
CA CYS A 123 -5.68 37.22 0.21
C CYS A 123 -4.38 36.52 0.63
N ARG A 124 -4.28 36.17 1.91
CA ARG A 124 -3.11 35.50 2.48
C ARG A 124 -2.79 34.16 1.80
N VAL A 125 -3.82 33.39 1.43
CA VAL A 125 -3.67 32.13 0.66
C VAL A 125 -2.89 32.36 -0.63
N ILE A 126 -3.25 33.39 -1.41
CA ILE A 126 -2.61 33.68 -2.70
C ILE A 126 -1.19 34.21 -2.48
N GLN A 127 -0.99 35.04 -1.46
CA GLN A 127 0.32 35.58 -1.12
C GLN A 127 1.32 34.47 -0.74
N VAL A 128 0.92 33.51 0.11
CA VAL A 128 1.78 32.39 0.52
C VAL A 128 2.06 31.43 -0.63
N LEU A 129 1.09 31.17 -1.51
CA LEU A 129 1.32 30.33 -2.69
C LEU A 129 2.19 31.00 -3.75
N ALA A 130 2.16 32.33 -3.85
CA ALA A 130 2.99 33.09 -4.78
C ALA A 130 4.44 33.25 -4.31
N ASP A 131 4.70 33.08 -3.02
CA ASP A 131 6.03 33.20 -2.40
C ASP A 131 6.24 32.12 -1.33
N HIS A 132 6.97 31.06 -1.67
CA HIS A 132 7.26 29.95 -0.76
C HIS A 132 8.04 30.40 0.49
N GLY A 133 8.73 31.55 0.46
CA GLY A 133 9.39 32.14 1.64
C GLY A 133 8.42 32.61 2.73
N GLN A 134 7.11 32.61 2.46
CA GLN A 134 6.07 32.87 3.45
C GLN A 134 5.64 31.62 4.22
N CYS A 135 6.13 30.43 3.84
CA CYS A 135 5.90 29.20 4.61
C CYS A 135 6.74 29.18 5.89
N VAL A 136 6.24 28.58 6.95
CA VAL A 136 6.94 28.53 8.25
C VAL A 136 7.97 27.40 8.29
N SER A 137 7.91 26.45 7.36
CA SER A 137 8.95 25.44 7.21
C SER A 137 9.31 25.20 5.74
N ASP A 138 10.60 25.01 5.47
CA ASP A 138 11.08 24.62 4.13
C ASP A 138 10.88 23.11 3.86
N ALA A 139 10.42 22.34 4.84
CA ALA A 139 10.42 20.87 4.83
C ALA A 139 9.01 20.26 4.93
N HIS A 140 8.05 20.85 4.21
CA HIS A 140 6.71 20.29 4.04
C HIS A 140 6.70 19.11 3.05
#